data_AF-A0AAF0EIM5-F1
#
_entry.id   AF-A0AAF0EIM5-F1
#
_cell.length_a   1.000
_cell.length_b   1.000
_cell.length_c   1.000
_cell.angle_alpha   90.00
_cell.angle_beta   90.00
_cell.angle_gamma   90.00
#
_symmetry.space_group_name_H-M   'P 1'
#
loop_
_entity.id
_entity.type
_entity.pdbx_description
1 polymer ?
#
loop_
_entity_poly.entity_id
_entity_poly.type
_entity_poly.pdbx_seq_one_letter_code
_entity_poly.pdbx_strand_id
1 'polypeptide(L)'
;MANAPDRFNLFLLQPGEQRIEIQEDMRLPNAATFVFNKEDHTLGNMLRHAVLAQPGVLFCGYKVPHPLEPRVLVKIQTDGTQTPAEVLQQACTKLIVQMGSLKQTWAKEVRLGANGAAPYSQAMWSTYDAGVPPSGPEVPIDAYPTEADGAAGGAMGGYVDI
;
A
#
# COMPACT_ATOMS: atom_id res chain seq x y z
N MET A 1 19.06 5.02 -23.07
CA MET A 1 18.05 5.10 -21.99
C MET A 1 18.60 5.88 -20.79
N ALA A 2 19.22 7.05 -21.00
CA ALA A 2 20.02 7.71 -19.96
C ALA A 2 19.23 8.62 -18.99
N ASN A 3 17.96 8.95 -19.31
CA ASN A 3 17.15 9.90 -18.55
C ASN A 3 15.94 9.24 -17.85
N ALA A 4 15.89 7.90 -17.80
CA ALA A 4 14.83 7.21 -17.09
C ALA A 4 15.14 7.25 -15.58
N PRO A 5 14.22 7.76 -14.74
CA PRO A 5 14.43 7.73 -13.30
C PRO A 5 14.42 6.28 -12.78
N ASP A 6 15.11 6.06 -11.66
CA ASP A 6 15.11 4.74 -11.02
C ASP A 6 13.70 4.32 -10.58
N ARG A 7 13.40 3.03 -10.70
CA ARG A 7 12.08 2.49 -10.37
C ARG A 7 11.71 2.61 -8.89
N PHE A 8 12.68 2.58 -8.00
CA PHE A 8 12.42 2.72 -6.56
C PHE A 8 11.91 4.12 -6.18
N ASN A 9 12.14 5.13 -7.02
CA ASN A 9 11.61 6.48 -6.83
C ASN A 9 10.08 6.55 -6.89
N LEU A 10 9.42 5.47 -7.31
CA LEU A 10 7.96 5.36 -7.36
C LEU A 10 7.33 5.24 -5.97
N PHE A 11 7.99 4.56 -5.03
CA PHE A 11 7.43 4.24 -3.71
C PHE A 11 8.34 4.66 -2.53
N LEU A 12 9.62 4.93 -2.78
CA LEU A 12 10.53 5.47 -1.76
C LEU A 12 10.49 6.99 -1.75
N LEU A 13 10.28 7.56 -0.56
CA LEU A 13 10.37 9.00 -0.30
C LEU A 13 11.83 9.44 -0.36
N GLN A 14 12.07 10.57 -1.02
CA GLN A 14 13.40 11.18 -1.04
C GLN A 14 13.70 11.88 0.29
N PRO A 15 14.98 12.10 0.64
CA PRO A 15 15.34 12.84 1.84
C PRO A 15 14.69 14.24 1.86
N GLY A 16 13.84 14.50 2.86
CA GLY A 16 13.12 15.77 3.01
C GLY A 16 11.70 15.81 2.41
N GLU A 17 11.28 14.76 1.70
CA GLU A 17 9.92 14.63 1.16
C GLU A 17 8.96 14.07 2.23
N GLN A 18 7.83 14.76 2.46
CA GLN A 18 6.79 14.26 3.36
C GLN A 18 5.85 13.32 2.62
N ARG A 19 5.32 12.31 3.31
CA ARG A 19 4.35 11.39 2.68
C ARG A 19 3.02 12.06 2.37
N ILE A 20 2.60 13.00 3.22
CA ILE A 20 1.33 13.71 3.13
C ILE A 20 1.61 15.20 3.34
N GLU A 21 1.16 16.03 2.41
CA GLU A 21 1.13 17.48 2.55
C GLU A 21 -0.32 17.97 2.51
N ILE A 22 -0.65 18.94 3.35
CA ILE A 22 -2.01 19.48 3.46
C ILE A 22 -2.01 20.90 2.90
N GLN A 23 -2.86 21.13 1.91
CA GLN A 23 -3.07 22.44 1.28
C GLN A 23 -4.52 22.86 1.51
N GLU A 24 -4.73 23.81 2.42
CA GLU A 24 -6.06 24.37 2.67
C GLU A 24 -6.51 25.25 1.49
N ASP A 25 -7.77 25.11 1.07
CA ASP A 25 -8.32 25.89 -0.04
C ASP A 25 -9.02 27.15 0.49
N MET A 26 -8.48 28.32 0.17
CA MET A 26 -9.03 29.60 0.60
C MET A 26 -10.30 30.01 -0.19
N ARG A 27 -10.57 29.37 -1.34
CA ARG A 27 -11.69 29.74 -2.22
C ARG A 27 -13.00 29.07 -1.82
N LEU A 28 -12.92 27.91 -1.19
CA LEU A 28 -14.08 27.12 -0.79
C LEU A 28 -14.05 26.93 0.73
N PRO A 29 -15.13 27.23 1.44
CA PRO A 29 -15.18 27.00 2.88
C PRO A 29 -15.07 25.50 3.18
N ASN A 30 -14.34 25.16 4.24
CA ASN A 30 -14.17 23.80 4.74
C ASN A 30 -13.67 22.81 3.67
N ALA A 31 -12.74 23.27 2.83
CA ALA A 31 -12.11 22.45 1.80
C ALA A 31 -10.59 22.38 1.98
N ALA A 32 -10.04 21.17 1.82
CA ALA A 32 -8.60 20.94 1.84
C ALA A 32 -8.20 19.96 0.74
N THR A 33 -7.00 20.15 0.22
CA THR A 33 -6.35 19.25 -0.74
C THR A 33 -5.19 18.54 -0.04
N PHE A 34 -5.27 17.23 0.02
CA PHE A 34 -4.24 16.35 0.56
C PHE A 34 -3.38 15.84 -0.59
N VAL A 35 -2.08 16.11 -0.54
CA VAL A 35 -1.12 15.62 -1.52
C VAL A 35 -0.42 14.40 -0.92
N PHE A 36 -0.63 13.25 -1.54
CA PHE A 36 0.02 12.00 -1.18
C PHE A 36 1.19 11.78 -2.14
N ASN A 37 2.40 11.84 -1.60
CA ASN A 37 3.63 11.58 -2.34
C ASN A 37 3.93 10.08 -2.34
N LYS A 38 4.44 9.58 -3.47
CA LYS A 38 4.78 8.16 -3.70
C LYS A 38 3.59 7.21 -3.63
N GLU A 39 2.43 7.70 -4.05
CA GLU A 39 1.18 6.95 -4.12
C GLU A 39 0.55 7.05 -5.51
N ASP A 40 -0.39 6.16 -5.80
CA ASP A 40 -1.03 6.04 -7.10
C ASP A 40 -2.57 5.92 -6.99
N HIS A 41 -3.21 5.56 -8.11
CA HIS A 41 -4.65 5.36 -8.19
C HIS A 41 -5.18 4.32 -7.19
N THR A 42 -4.36 3.38 -6.73
CA THR A 42 -4.74 2.34 -5.77
C THR A 42 -5.22 2.99 -4.47
N LEU A 43 -4.42 3.90 -3.90
CA LEU A 43 -4.77 4.64 -2.69
C LEU A 43 -5.77 5.76 -2.99
N GLY A 44 -5.56 6.53 -4.07
CA GLY A 44 -6.42 7.66 -4.43
C GLY A 44 -7.88 7.28 -4.63
N ASN A 45 -8.15 6.24 -5.42
CA ASN A 45 -9.51 5.80 -5.69
C ASN A 45 -10.17 5.19 -4.45
N MET A 46 -9.42 4.42 -3.66
CA MET A 46 -9.93 3.81 -2.43
C MET A 46 -10.37 4.87 -1.42
N LEU A 47 -9.52 5.88 -1.18
CA LEU A 47 -9.84 6.98 -0.27
C LEU A 47 -11.02 7.81 -0.76
N ARG A 48 -11.11 8.09 -2.07
CA ARG A 48 -12.26 8.82 -2.63
C ARG A 48 -13.58 8.14 -2.27
N HIS A 49 -13.68 6.83 -2.46
CA HIS A 49 -14.91 6.10 -2.15
C HIS A 49 -15.20 6.06 -0.65
N ALA A 50 -14.18 5.85 0.19
CA ALA A 50 -14.35 5.80 1.64
C ALA A 50 -14.75 7.14 2.26
N VAL A 51 -14.23 8.25 1.71
CA VAL A 51 -14.57 9.61 2.13
C VAL A 51 -15.98 9.98 1.67
N LEU A 52 -16.35 9.69 0.42
CA LEU A 52 -17.72 9.93 -0.07
C LEU A 52 -18.80 9.14 0.70
N ALA A 53 -18.43 8.02 1.33
CA ALA A 53 -19.33 7.25 2.18
C ALA A 53 -19.56 7.87 3.57
N GLN A 54 -18.79 8.90 3.96
CA GLN A 54 -18.99 9.57 5.24
C GLN A 54 -20.13 10.60 5.18
N PRO A 55 -20.97 10.69 6.22
CA PRO A 55 -21.94 11.77 6.33
C PRO A 55 -21.24 13.12 6.51
N GLY A 56 -21.81 14.18 5.93
CA GLY A 56 -21.26 15.55 6.01
C GLY A 56 -20.19 15.88 4.97
N VAL A 57 -19.87 14.95 4.05
CA VAL A 57 -19.01 15.23 2.89
C VAL A 57 -19.86 15.74 1.72
N LEU A 58 -19.53 16.93 1.25
CA LEU A 58 -20.19 17.54 0.09
C LEU A 58 -19.49 17.14 -1.21
N PHE A 59 -18.16 17.07 -1.18
CA PHE A 59 -17.37 16.73 -2.35
C PHE A 59 -16.10 15.98 -1.96
N CYS A 60 -15.78 14.94 -2.72
CA CYS A 60 -14.46 14.33 -2.71
C CYS A 60 -14.08 13.87 -4.12
N GLY A 61 -12.89 14.26 -4.55
CA GLY A 61 -12.31 13.86 -5.81
C GLY A 61 -10.81 13.69 -5.69
N TYR A 62 -10.23 12.84 -6.51
CA TYR A 62 -8.78 12.69 -6.60
C TYR A 62 -8.31 12.87 -8.05
N LYS A 63 -7.06 13.28 -8.22
CA LYS A 63 -6.39 13.32 -9.52
C LYS A 63 -4.90 13.01 -9.38
N VAL A 64 -4.35 12.42 -10.42
CA VAL A 64 -2.89 12.32 -10.64
C VAL A 64 -2.53 13.44 -11.62
N PRO A 65 -1.69 14.41 -11.23
CA PRO A 65 -1.42 15.59 -12.05
C PRO A 65 -0.63 15.24 -13.31
N HIS A 66 0.28 14.28 -13.20
CA HIS A 66 1.07 13.79 -14.31
C HIS A 66 1.48 12.32 -14.07
N PRO A 67 1.40 11.42 -15.07
CA PRO A 67 1.68 9.99 -14.87
C PRO A 67 3.14 9.65 -14.56
N LEU A 68 4.09 10.53 -14.91
CA LEU A 68 5.52 10.33 -14.61
C LEU A 68 5.90 10.68 -13.16
N GLU A 69 4.99 11.28 -12.41
CA GLU A 69 5.22 11.68 -11.02
C GLU A 69 4.24 10.94 -10.12
N PRO A 70 4.73 10.06 -9.23
CA PRO A 70 3.89 9.27 -8.33
C PRO A 70 3.35 10.17 -7.21
N ARG A 71 2.35 10.99 -7.52
CA ARG A 71 1.66 11.84 -6.55
C ARG A 71 0.17 11.89 -6.83
N VAL A 72 -0.62 11.85 -5.76
CA VAL A 72 -2.07 11.89 -5.82
C VAL A 72 -2.58 13.06 -5.02
N LEU A 73 -3.43 13.88 -5.64
CA LEU A 73 -4.08 14.99 -4.97
C LEU A 73 -5.52 14.59 -4.68
N VAL A 74 -5.89 14.51 -3.41
CA VAL A 74 -7.25 14.23 -2.95
C VAL A 74 -7.84 15.52 -2.39
N LYS A 75 -8.89 16.03 -3.03
CA LYS A 75 -9.62 17.21 -2.57
C LYS A 75 -10.87 16.76 -1.83
N ILE A 76 -11.07 17.30 -0.63
CA ILE A 76 -12.21 16.99 0.25
C ILE A 76 -12.87 18.31 0.65
N GLN A 77 -14.19 18.36 0.59
CA GLN A 77 -15.01 19.45 1.08
C GLN A 77 -16.10 18.90 1.99
N THR A 78 -16.24 19.50 3.17
CA THR A 78 -17.25 19.13 4.17
C THR A 78 -18.28 20.24 4.34
N ASP A 79 -19.41 19.92 4.95
CA ASP A 79 -20.49 20.85 5.31
C ASP A 79 -20.14 21.77 6.51
N GLY A 80 -18.99 21.56 7.14
CA GLY A 80 -18.53 22.29 8.32
C GLY A 80 -18.88 21.65 9.66
N THR A 81 -19.58 20.50 9.66
CA THR A 81 -19.80 19.71 10.89
C THR A 81 -18.51 19.04 11.38
N GLN A 82 -17.64 18.68 10.43
CA GLN A 82 -16.35 18.04 10.68
C GLN A 82 -15.28 18.65 9.79
N THR A 83 -14.03 18.67 10.25
CA THR A 83 -12.92 19.13 9.43
C THR A 83 -12.59 18.10 8.34
N PRO A 84 -12.11 18.51 7.17
CA PRO A 84 -11.69 17.57 6.12
C PRO A 84 -10.64 16.55 6.56
N ALA A 85 -9.76 16.94 7.49
CA ALA A 85 -8.73 16.07 8.05
C ALA A 85 -9.33 14.97 8.94
N GLU A 86 -10.29 15.31 9.81
CA GLU A 86 -10.99 14.34 10.65
C GLU A 86 -11.78 13.33 9.82
N VAL A 87 -12.50 13.81 8.79
CA VAL A 87 -13.25 12.93 7.88
C VAL A 87 -12.31 11.96 7.18
N LEU A 88 -11.15 12.42 6.71
CA LEU A 88 -10.15 11.58 6.08
C LEU A 88 -9.63 10.52 7.06
N GLN A 89 -9.32 10.90 8.30
CA GLN A 89 -8.86 9.97 9.33
C GLN A 89 -9.92 8.90 9.63
N GLN A 90 -11.18 9.28 9.81
CA GLN A 90 -12.29 8.35 10.03
C GLN A 90 -12.48 7.39 8.85
N ALA A 91 -12.37 7.89 7.62
CA ALA A 91 -12.45 7.07 6.41
C ALA A 91 -11.31 6.03 6.37
N CYS A 92 -10.09 6.43 6.71
CA CYS A 92 -8.95 5.51 6.81
C CYS A 92 -9.16 4.43 7.88
N THR A 93 -9.63 4.80 9.08
CA THR A 93 -9.92 3.82 10.14
C THR A 93 -10.99 2.83 9.70
N LYS A 94 -12.05 3.30 9.04
CA LYS A 94 -13.11 2.43 8.51
C LYS A 94 -12.59 1.47 7.44
N LEU A 95 -11.73 1.93 6.54
CA LEU A 95 -11.08 1.09 5.52
C LEU A 95 -10.22 -0.01 6.15
N ILE A 96 -9.42 0.32 7.17
CA ILE A 96 -8.57 -0.66 7.89
C ILE A 96 -9.44 -1.76 8.51
N VAL A 97 -10.55 -1.38 9.16
CA VAL A 97 -11.49 -2.34 9.75
C VAL A 97 -12.14 -3.23 8.68
N GLN A 98 -12.63 -2.63 7.58
CA GLN A 98 -13.23 -3.37 6.48
C GLN A 98 -12.26 -4.38 5.85
N MET A 99 -11.01 -3.98 5.61
CA MET A 99 -9.98 -4.86 5.07
C MET A 99 -9.62 -5.99 6.06
N GLY A 100 -9.58 -5.69 7.36
CA GLY A 100 -9.40 -6.69 8.42
C GLY A 100 -10.51 -7.73 8.43
N SER A 101 -11.77 -7.30 8.37
CA SER A 101 -12.94 -8.19 8.30
C SER A 101 -12.97 -9.02 7.02
N LEU A 102 -12.60 -8.43 5.88
CA LEU A 102 -12.47 -9.14 4.61
C LEU A 102 -11.41 -10.24 4.70
N LYS A 103 -10.22 -9.93 5.22
CA LYS A 103 -9.13 -10.90 5.41
C LYS A 103 -9.58 -12.10 6.26
N GLN A 104 -10.25 -11.84 7.38
CA GLN A 104 -10.73 -12.89 8.28
C GLN A 104 -11.81 -13.75 7.64
N THR A 105 -12.80 -13.13 7.01
CA THR A 105 -13.90 -13.82 6.33
C THR A 105 -13.38 -14.65 5.17
N TRP A 106 -12.52 -14.07 4.33
CA TRP A 106 -11.91 -14.78 3.21
C TRP A 106 -11.07 -15.98 3.68
N ALA A 107 -10.24 -15.81 4.71
CA ALA A 107 -9.45 -16.92 5.25
C ALA A 107 -10.34 -18.05 5.81
N LYS A 108 -11.47 -17.72 6.42
CA LYS A 108 -12.46 -18.70 6.88
C LYS A 108 -13.09 -19.45 5.70
N GLU A 109 -13.54 -18.74 4.67
CA GLU A 109 -14.20 -19.35 3.50
C GLU A 109 -13.22 -20.22 2.69
N VAL A 110 -11.97 -19.79 2.52
CA VAL A 110 -10.94 -20.62 1.86
C VAL A 110 -10.68 -21.92 2.61
N ARG A 111 -10.64 -21.88 3.96
CA ARG A 111 -10.50 -23.08 4.80
C ARG A 111 -11.71 -24.01 4.67
N LEU A 112 -12.92 -23.46 4.61
CA LEU A 112 -14.15 -24.26 4.47
C LEU A 112 -14.30 -24.84 3.07
N GLY A 113 -13.94 -24.09 2.02
CA GLY A 113 -13.96 -24.53 0.63
C GLY A 113 -12.95 -25.64 0.31
N ALA A 114 -11.82 -25.67 1.02
CA ALA A 114 -10.82 -26.75 0.91
C ALA A 114 -11.32 -28.11 1.43
N ASN A 115 -12.37 -28.15 2.27
CA ASN A 115 -12.94 -29.40 2.79
C ASN A 115 -13.74 -30.21 1.75
N GLY A 116 -13.86 -29.72 0.51
CA GLY A 116 -14.41 -30.47 -0.64
C GLY A 116 -13.36 -31.10 -1.57
N ALA A 117 -12.07 -30.75 -1.44
CA ALA A 117 -11.00 -31.28 -2.29
C ALA A 117 -9.62 -31.23 -1.60
N ALA A 118 -9.27 -32.34 -0.94
CA ALA A 118 -7.91 -32.77 -0.55
C ALA A 118 -7.11 -31.90 0.47
N PRO A 119 -6.21 -32.52 1.27
CA PRO A 119 -5.60 -31.89 2.43
C PRO A 119 -4.39 -31.04 2.01
N TYR A 120 -4.58 -29.73 1.85
CA TYR A 120 -3.45 -28.82 1.74
C TYR A 120 -2.94 -28.44 3.14
N SER A 121 -1.64 -28.63 3.32
CA SER A 121 -0.88 -28.59 4.58
C SER A 121 -1.03 -27.31 5.41
N GLN A 122 -1.07 -27.52 6.73
CA GLN A 122 -1.10 -26.59 7.88
C GLN A 122 -0.08 -25.41 7.87
N ALA A 123 0.77 -25.24 6.86
CA ALA A 123 2.02 -24.48 6.99
C ALA A 123 2.14 -23.21 6.11
N MET A 124 1.06 -22.48 5.87
CA MET A 124 1.09 -21.27 5.00
C MET A 124 0.46 -20.02 5.61
N TRP A 125 0.39 -19.93 6.93
CA TRP A 125 0.25 -18.65 7.61
C TRP A 125 0.80 -18.77 9.04
N SER A 126 2.11 -18.61 9.22
CA SER A 126 2.61 -18.28 10.56
C SER A 126 2.09 -16.89 10.91
N THR A 127 1.34 -16.84 11.99
CA THR A 127 0.94 -15.65 12.75
C THR A 127 2.06 -14.60 12.76
N TYR A 128 1.80 -13.43 12.20
CA TYR A 128 2.54 -12.23 12.58
C TYR A 128 2.12 -11.89 14.01
N ASP A 129 2.89 -12.40 14.98
CA ASP A 129 2.91 -11.89 16.34
C ASP A 129 3.98 -10.80 16.43
N ALA A 130 3.59 -9.62 16.89
CA ALA A 130 4.47 -8.48 16.96
C ALA A 130 5.48 -8.67 18.10
N GLY A 131 6.72 -9.09 17.77
CA GLY A 131 7.85 -8.93 18.68
C GLY A 131 8.85 -10.07 18.82
N VAL A 132 8.75 -11.17 18.07
CA VAL A 132 9.72 -12.28 18.16
C VAL A 132 10.34 -12.56 16.79
N PRO A 133 11.68 -12.45 16.61
CA PRO A 133 12.31 -12.87 15.36
C PRO A 133 12.15 -14.39 15.21
N PRO A 134 11.78 -14.89 14.02
CA PRO A 134 11.50 -16.30 13.83
C PRO A 134 12.80 -17.11 13.92
N SER A 135 13.00 -17.81 15.05
CA SER A 135 13.95 -18.90 15.14
C SER A 135 13.29 -20.17 14.59
N GLY A 136 13.60 -20.51 13.33
CA GLY A 136 13.15 -21.72 12.62
C GLY A 136 14.15 -22.10 11.52
N PRO A 137 14.19 -23.37 11.09
CA PRO A 137 15.37 -23.99 10.48
C PRO A 137 15.67 -23.37 9.12
N GLU A 138 16.95 -23.12 8.87
CA GLU A 138 17.47 -22.50 7.65
C GLU A 138 16.99 -23.27 6.40
N VAL A 139 16.25 -22.57 5.54
CA VAL A 139 15.85 -23.07 4.23
C VAL A 139 17.00 -22.79 3.25
N PRO A 140 17.55 -23.79 2.54
CA PRO A 140 18.63 -23.58 1.58
C PRO A 140 18.20 -22.60 0.47
N ILE A 141 19.08 -21.67 0.15
CA ILE A 141 18.87 -20.51 -0.74
C ILE A 141 18.68 -20.84 -2.25
N ASP A 142 18.70 -22.11 -2.65
CA ASP A 142 18.75 -22.54 -4.06
C ASP A 142 17.40 -23.01 -4.67
N ALA A 143 16.27 -22.68 -4.05
CA ALA A 143 14.96 -23.20 -4.49
C ALA A 143 14.23 -22.38 -5.58
N TYR A 144 14.90 -21.46 -6.28
CA TYR A 144 14.33 -20.81 -7.47
C TYR A 144 14.73 -21.60 -8.72
N PRO A 145 13.79 -22.05 -9.55
CA PRO A 145 14.13 -22.66 -10.84
C PRO A 145 14.73 -21.58 -11.74
N THR A 146 16.04 -21.65 -11.94
CA THR A 146 16.76 -20.82 -12.93
C THR A 146 16.38 -21.29 -14.33
N GLU A 147 15.61 -20.47 -15.04
CA GLU A 147 15.43 -20.54 -16.49
C GLU A 147 16.83 -20.57 -17.13
N ALA A 148 17.14 -21.68 -17.80
CA ALA A 148 18.43 -21.93 -18.39
C ALA A 148 18.60 -21.17 -19.71
N ASP A 149 19.02 -19.90 -19.63
CA ASP A 149 19.65 -19.21 -20.75
C ASP A 149 21.18 -19.35 -20.63
N GLY A 150 21.75 -20.12 -21.57
CA GLY A 150 23.17 -20.40 -21.62
C GLY A 150 24.00 -19.21 -22.08
N ALA A 151 24.95 -18.78 -21.24
CA ALA A 151 26.16 -18.08 -21.68
C ALA A 151 27.22 -18.03 -20.57
N ALA A 152 28.36 -18.68 -20.82
CA ALA A 152 29.71 -18.28 -20.45
C ALA A 152 30.03 -17.82 -19.00
N GLY A 153 30.60 -18.75 -18.23
CA GLY A 153 31.91 -18.66 -17.55
C GLY A 153 32.34 -17.41 -16.77
N GLY A 154 32.75 -17.61 -15.51
CA GLY A 154 33.83 -16.83 -14.91
C GLY A 154 33.71 -16.53 -13.41
N ALA A 155 34.65 -17.11 -12.64
CA ALA A 155 35.26 -16.58 -11.41
C ALA A 155 34.37 -16.29 -10.18
N MET A 156 34.38 -17.25 -9.25
CA MET A 156 34.09 -17.04 -7.82
C MET A 156 35.15 -16.14 -7.18
N GLY A 157 34.75 -14.97 -6.70
CA GLY A 157 35.54 -14.11 -5.81
C GLY A 157 34.75 -13.86 -4.53
N GLY A 158 35.16 -14.50 -3.44
CA GLY A 158 34.54 -14.37 -2.12
C GLY A 158 34.81 -13.00 -1.49
N TYR A 159 33.82 -12.50 -0.75
CA TYR A 159 33.97 -11.39 0.17
C TYR A 159 33.59 -11.86 1.56
N VAL A 160 34.48 -11.59 2.51
CA VAL A 160 34.37 -11.82 3.96
C VAL A 160 34.17 -10.44 4.58
N ASP A 161 33.13 -10.29 5.41
CA ASP A 161 32.81 -9.06 6.13
C ASP A 161 33.84 -8.72 7.23
N ILE A 162 34.09 -7.41 7.39
CA ILE A 162 34.32 -6.72 8.67
C ILE A 162 33.33 -5.55 8.74
#